data_AF-A0A8S8YET7-F1
#
_entry.id   AF-A0A8S8YET7-F1
#
_cell.length_a   1.000
_cell.length_b   1.000
_cell.length_c   1.000
_cell.angle_alpha   90.00
_cell.angle_beta   90.00
_cell.angle_gamma   90.00
#
_symmetry.space_group_name_H-M   'P 1'
#
loop_
_entity.id
_entity.type
_entity.pdbx_description
1 polymer ?
#
loop_
_entity_poly.entity_id
_entity_poly.type
_entity_poly.pdbx_seq_one_letter_code
_entity_poly.pdbx_strand_id
1 'polypeptide(L)' 'MKQMREDLGIPFNLVHLNEQPDDLLEFTRGITPIVVGKTNTGFVILATDEELQRCKGSVDDLFSLISSRLK' A
#
# COMPACT_ATOMS: atom_id res chain seq x y z
N MET A 1 -10.69 8.55 -0.48
CA MET A 1 -9.76 7.99 -1.50
C MET A 1 -9.54 8.89 -2.71
N LYS A 2 -10.55 9.52 -3.32
CA LYS A 2 -10.33 10.39 -4.51
C LYS A 2 -9.35 11.54 -4.24
N GLN A 3 -9.56 12.28 -3.17
CA GLN A 3 -8.72 13.43 -2.79
C GLN A 3 -7.27 13.03 -2.48
N MET A 4 -7.07 11.93 -1.75
CA MET A 4 -5.74 11.36 -1.47
C MET A 4 -4.94 11.01 -2.73
N ARG A 5 -5.60 10.55 -3.80
CA ARG A 5 -4.94 10.25 -5.08
C ARG A 5 -4.48 11.51 -5.79
N GLU A 6 -5.25 12.58 -5.67
CA GLU A 6 -4.91 13.89 -6.23
C GLU A 6 -3.78 14.55 -5.42
N ASP A 7 -3.80 14.41 -4.10
CA ASP A 7 -2.81 15.01 -3.20
C ASP A 7 -1.42 14.35 -3.30
N LEU A 8 -1.39 13.02 -3.41
CA LEU A 8 -0.12 12.28 -3.56
C LEU A 8 0.44 12.32 -4.98
N GLY A 9 -0.40 12.49 -6.01
CA GLY A 9 0.02 12.44 -7.41
C GLY A 9 0.58 11.08 -7.85
N ILE A 10 0.44 10.03 -7.03
CA ILE A 10 0.95 8.69 -7.28
C ILE A 10 -0.19 7.78 -7.76
N PRO A 11 0.03 6.93 -8.78
CA PRO A 11 -0.96 5.96 -9.20
C PRO A 11 -1.23 4.92 -8.09
N PHE A 12 -2.50 4.77 -7.73
CA PHE A 12 -2.97 3.75 -6.81
C PHE A 12 -3.57 2.58 -7.57
N ASN A 13 -2.95 1.41 -7.44
CA ASN A 13 -3.49 0.15 -7.93
C ASN A 13 -3.87 -0.74 -6.74
N LEU A 14 -5.12 -1.20 -6.74
CA LEU A 14 -5.62 -2.21 -5.83
C LEU A 14 -5.67 -3.52 -6.63
N VAL A 15 -4.94 -4.52 -6.16
CA VAL A 15 -4.88 -5.83 -6.80
C VAL A 15 -5.31 -6.89 -5.80
N HIS A 16 -6.21 -7.79 -6.22
CA HIS A 16 -6.52 -8.97 -5.41
C HIS A 16 -5.36 -9.97 -5.45
N LEU A 17 -5.30 -10.89 -4.49
CA LEU A 17 -4.25 -11.92 -4.39
C LEU A 17 -4.00 -12.67 -5.71
N ASN A 18 -5.05 -12.93 -6.48
CA ASN A 18 -4.99 -13.66 -7.76
C ASN A 18 -4.59 -12.78 -8.96
N GLU A 19 -4.55 -11.45 -8.79
CA GLU A 19 -4.24 -10.48 -9.83
C GLU A 19 -2.86 -9.84 -9.63
N GLN A 20 -2.11 -10.30 -8.62
CA GLN A 20 -0.76 -9.82 -8.37
C GLN A 20 0.20 -10.42 -9.42
N PRO A 21 1.08 -9.61 -10.03
CA PRO A 21 2.17 -10.15 -10.84
C PRO A 21 3.10 -11.00 -9.97
N ASP A 22 3.76 -11.99 -10.57
CA ASP A 22 4.64 -12.95 -9.86
C ASP A 22 5.63 -12.26 -8.91
N ASP A 23 6.32 -11.21 -9.34
CA ASP A 23 7.26 -10.46 -8.48
C ASP A 23 6.60 -9.88 -7.21
N LEU A 24 5.35 -9.41 -7.33
CA LEU A 24 4.59 -8.87 -6.19
C LEU A 24 4.05 -10.00 -5.31
N LEU A 25 3.63 -11.09 -5.92
CA LEU A 25 3.11 -12.25 -5.22
C LEU A 25 4.21 -12.93 -4.38
N GLU A 26 5.42 -13.05 -4.91
CA GLU A 26 6.58 -13.53 -4.15
C GLU A 26 6.94 -12.57 -3.00
N PHE A 27 6.91 -11.26 -3.25
CA PHE A 27 7.22 -10.25 -2.24
C PHE A 27 6.18 -10.19 -1.10
N THR A 28 4.90 -10.40 -1.41
CA THR A 28 3.80 -10.29 -0.43
C THR A 28 3.29 -11.63 0.08
N ARG A 29 3.93 -12.74 -0.29
CA ARG A 29 3.51 -14.10 0.07
C ARG A 29 3.43 -14.28 1.59
N GLY A 30 2.21 -14.48 2.11
CA GLY A 30 1.97 -14.75 3.53
C GLY A 30 1.97 -13.53 4.45
N ILE A 31 2.12 -12.31 3.89
CA ILE A 31 2.11 -11.05 4.66
C ILE A 31 0.94 -10.13 4.27
N THR A 32 0.03 -10.60 3.41
CA THR A 32 -1.19 -9.89 3.03
C THR A 32 -2.25 -9.96 4.14
N PRO A 33 -3.04 -8.89 4.38
CA PRO A 33 -3.11 -7.65 3.60
C PRO A 33 -1.93 -6.69 3.85
N ILE A 34 -1.39 -6.12 2.77
CA ILE A 34 -0.22 -5.22 2.80
C ILE A 34 -0.36 -4.13 1.74
N VAL A 35 0.14 -2.93 2.03
CA VAL A 35 0.30 -1.86 1.05
C VAL A 35 1.77 -1.74 0.69
N VAL A 36 2.07 -1.79 -0.60
CA VAL A 36 3.42 -1.64 -1.11
C VAL A 36 3.52 -0.46 -2.08
N GLY A 37 4.67 0.20 -2.07
CA GLY A 37 5.05 1.20 -3.06
C GLY A 37 5.90 0.54 -4.12
N LYS A 38 5.54 0.72 -5.40
CA LYS A 38 6.39 0.31 -6.51
C LYS A 38 7.35 1.45 -6.86
N THR A 39 8.65 1.20 -6.70
CA THR A 39 9.72 2.14 -7.05
C THR A 39 10.52 1.60 -8.24
N ASN A 40 11.41 2.41 -8.80
CA ASN A 40 12.25 1.99 -9.93
C ASN A 40 13.26 0.89 -9.56
N THR A 41 13.51 0.70 -8.26
CA THR A 41 14.46 -0.28 -7.70
C THR A 41 13.79 -1.50 -7.08
N GLY A 42 12.44 -1.55 -7.03
CA GLY A 42 11.69 -2.68 -6.48
C GLY A 42 10.46 -2.25 -5.67
N PHE A 43 10.00 -3.16 -4.80
CA PHE A 43 8.84 -2.93 -3.93
C PHE A 43 9.29 -2.52 -2.53
N VAL A 44 8.63 -1.51 -1.97
CA VAL A 44 8.82 -1.08 -0.59
C VAL A 44 7.52 -1.28 0.18
N ILE A 45 7.62 -1.73 1.43
CA ILE A 45 6.42 -1.90 2.28
C ILE A 45 6.04 -0.53 2.83
N LEU A 46 4.81 -0.08 2.54
CA LEU A 46 4.24 1.16 3.05
C LEU A 46 3.38 0.91 4.29
N ALA A 47 2.61 -0.18 4.32
CA ALA A 47 1.81 -0.55 5.48
C ALA A 47 1.67 -2.07 5.57
N THR A 48 1.94 -2.63 6.75
CA THR A 48 1.71 -4.05 7.07
C THR A 48 0.29 -4.27 7.59
N ASP A 49 -0.16 -5.54 7.67
CA ASP A 49 -1.45 -5.89 8.26
C ASP A 49 -1.66 -5.23 9.63
N GLU A 50 -0.67 -5.30 10.52
CA GLU A 50 -0.77 -4.68 11.86
C GLU A 50 -1.05 -3.18 11.81
N GLU A 51 -0.41 -2.45 10.90
CA GLU A 51 -0.61 -1.01 10.74
C GLU A 51 -1.97 -0.72 10.08
N LEU A 52 -2.40 -1.55 9.13
CA LEU A 52 -3.73 -1.46 8.52
C LEU A 52 -4.85 -1.72 9.53
N GLN A 53 -4.67 -2.69 10.43
CA GLN A 53 -5.58 -2.96 11.55
C GLN A 53 -5.68 -1.75 12.48
N ARG A 54 -4.57 -1.04 12.72
CA ARG A 54 -4.56 0.21 13.52
C ARG A 54 -5.36 1.33 12.86
N CYS A 55 -5.38 1.41 11.52
CA CYS A 55 -6.20 2.39 10.81
C CYS A 55 -7.70 2.13 10.96
N LYS A 56 -8.15 0.92 11.36
CA LYS A 56 -9.58 0.57 11.57
C LYS A 56 -10.52 0.98 10.42
N GLY A 57 -10.02 0.97 9.18
CA GLY A 57 -10.78 1.41 7.99
C GLY A 57 -10.91 2.93 7.82
N SER A 58 -10.22 3.73 8.63
CA SER A 58 -10.12 5.18 8.47
C SER A 58 -9.21 5.54 7.31
N VAL A 59 -9.76 6.30 6.37
CA VAL A 59 -9.03 6.79 5.19
C VAL A 59 -7.96 7.81 5.60
N ASP A 60 -8.21 8.60 6.65
CA ASP A 60 -7.30 9.64 7.11
C ASP A 60 -6.06 9.02 7.78
N ASP A 61 -6.26 8.02 8.64
CA ASP A 61 -5.17 7.26 9.26
C ASP A 61 -4.31 6.54 8.22
N LEU A 62 -4.96 5.92 7.22
CA LEU A 62 -4.25 5.27 6.11
C LEU A 62 -3.43 6.29 5.31
N PHE A 63 -3.99 7.48 5.06
CA PHE A 63 -3.31 8.54 4.35
C PHE A 63 -2.09 9.04 5.12
N SER A 64 -2.26 9.31 6.42
CA SER A 64 -1.17 9.74 7.31
C SER A 64 -0.04 8.70 7.36
N LEU A 65 -0.40 7.42 7.46
CA LEU A 65 0.55 6.31 7.47
C LEU A 65 1.36 6.26 6.17
N ILE A 66 0.68 6.27 5.02
CA ILE A 66 1.33 6.19 3.70
C ILE A 66 2.19 7.44 3.44
N SER A 67 1.66 8.63 3.72
CA SER A 67 2.39 9.90 3.55
C SER A 67 3.63 10.00 4.43
N SER A 68 3.60 9.42 5.65
CA SER A 68 4.77 9.34 6.53
C SER A 68 5.88 8.46 5.95
N ARG A 69 5.53 7.43 5.17
CA ARG A 69 6.47 6.46 4.56
C ARG A 69 6.98 6.90 3.18
N LEU A 70 6.33 7.88 2.57
CA LEU A 70 6.69 8.45 1.26
C LEU A 70 7.60 9.70 1.36
N LYS A 71 7.90 10.17 2.57
CA LYS A 71 8.91 11.21 2.82
C LYS A 71 10.33 10.68 2.66
#